data_AF-G3EKJ3-F1
#
_entry.id   AF-G3EKJ3-F1
#
_cell.length_a   1.000
_cell.length_b   1.000
_cell.length_c   1.000
_cell.angle_alpha   90.00
_cell.angle_beta   90.00
_cell.angle_gamma   90.00
#
_symmetry.space_group_name_H-M   'P 1'
#
loop_
_entity.id
_entity.type
_entity.pdbx_description
1 polymer ?
#
loop_
_entity_poly.entity_id
_entity_poly.type
_entity_poly.pdbx_seq_one_letter_code
_entity_poly.pdbx_strand_id
1 'polypeptide(L)'
;TELSEDCLYLNIWIPSPKPRNASVMVWIYGGGFETGTASLDIYDGKFLARNERVIVVSLNYRVGALGFLAFPGNSEAPGNVGLFDQRLALKWIYENIAAFGGNPKSVTLFGESAGAGSVSYHLISPKSHPFFTRAIMQSGTANAPWCVVGSTEARTRALTLANLLSCSFRNETEIIACLRNKTPQEIIEKSLSVLTQRSLIEVIFPPTVDGDFLNDLPKHLLQLGQLKKNTQILT
;
A
#
# COMPACT_ATOMS: atom_id res chain seq x y z
N THR A 1 1.30 11.24 15.94
CA THR A 1 2.50 10.43 15.64
C THR A 1 3.47 11.32 14.92
N GLU A 2 4.70 11.44 15.41
CA GLU A 2 5.76 12.16 14.69
C GLU A 2 6.07 11.44 13.37
N LEU A 3 6.37 12.20 12.32
CA LEU A 3 6.70 11.63 11.01
C LEU A 3 8.15 11.17 10.99
N SER A 4 8.37 9.93 10.55
CA SER A 4 9.69 9.29 10.44
C SER A 4 9.68 8.29 9.29
N GLU A 5 10.85 8.01 8.69
CA GLU A 5 11.01 6.89 7.76
C GLU A 5 11.00 5.54 8.47
N ASP A 6 11.35 5.52 9.77
CA ASP A 6 11.05 4.39 10.65
C ASP A 6 9.56 4.43 11.01
N CYS A 7 8.72 3.90 10.12
CA CYS A 7 7.26 3.96 10.23
C CYS A 7 6.55 2.62 10.05
N LEU A 8 7.28 1.54 9.74
CA LEU A 8 6.71 0.22 9.41
C LEU A 8 6.29 -0.56 10.67
N TYR A 9 5.25 -0.05 11.31
CA TYR A 9 4.62 -0.61 12.50
C TYR A 9 3.18 -1.05 12.20
N LEU A 10 2.64 -1.91 13.07
CA LEU A 10 1.23 -2.27 13.08
C LEU A 10 0.68 -2.21 14.50
N ASN A 11 -0.62 -1.94 14.61
CA ASN A 11 -1.35 -1.92 15.88
C ASN A 11 -2.30 -3.12 15.92
N ILE A 12 -2.52 -3.71 17.10
CA ILE A 12 -3.40 -4.86 17.30
C ILE A 12 -4.36 -4.59 18.46
N TRP A 13 -5.65 -4.67 18.19
CA TRP A 13 -6.70 -4.63 19.21
C TRP A 13 -7.29 -6.03 19.40
N ILE A 14 -7.27 -6.50 20.65
CA ILE A 14 -7.68 -7.84 21.03
C ILE A 14 -8.86 -7.71 22.00
N PRO A 15 -9.99 -8.39 21.76
CA PRO A 15 -11.10 -8.37 22.70
C PRO A 15 -10.71 -9.02 24.03
N SER A 16 -11.29 -8.52 25.12
CA SER A 16 -11.14 -9.11 26.45
C SER A 16 -12.43 -9.85 26.86
N PRO A 17 -12.34 -11.11 27.35
CA PRO A 17 -11.13 -11.91 27.49
C PRO A 17 -10.54 -12.33 26.14
N LYS A 18 -9.21 -12.58 26.12
CA LYS A 18 -8.45 -12.98 24.93
C LYS A 18 -9.16 -14.14 24.21
N PRO A 19 -9.47 -14.00 22.91
CA PRO A 19 -10.22 -15.00 22.19
C PRO A 19 -9.35 -16.24 21.88
N ARG A 20 -10.02 -17.32 21.48
CA ARG A 20 -9.38 -18.48 20.87
C ARG A 20 -9.87 -18.60 19.43
N ASN A 21 -8.95 -18.55 18.47
CA ASN A 21 -9.24 -18.75 17.06
C ASN A 21 -10.23 -17.72 16.44
N ALA A 22 -10.14 -16.45 16.86
CA ALA A 22 -11.01 -15.37 16.35
C ALA A 22 -10.68 -14.97 14.91
N SER A 23 -11.68 -14.50 14.17
CA SER A 23 -11.45 -13.83 12.89
C SER A 23 -10.61 -12.57 13.07
N VAL A 24 -9.79 -12.27 12.07
CA VAL A 24 -8.86 -11.13 12.04
C VAL A 24 -9.27 -10.19 10.92
N MET A 25 -9.40 -8.90 11.22
CA MET A 25 -9.65 -7.85 10.24
C MET A 25 -8.43 -6.94 10.14
N VAL A 26 -7.90 -6.75 8.93
CA VAL A 26 -6.68 -5.98 8.69
C VAL A 26 -7.00 -4.72 7.91
N TRP A 27 -6.88 -3.58 8.56
CA TRP A 27 -7.13 -2.25 8.02
C TRP A 27 -5.93 -1.75 7.22
N ILE A 28 -6.18 -1.35 5.98
CA ILE A 28 -5.24 -0.64 5.12
C ILE A 28 -5.82 0.76 4.86
N TYR A 29 -5.16 1.81 5.35
CA TYR A 29 -5.67 3.18 5.23
C TYR A 29 -5.58 3.71 3.80
N GLY A 30 -6.48 4.65 3.49
CA GLY A 30 -6.47 5.47 2.28
C GLY A 30 -5.59 6.73 2.40
N GLY A 31 -5.81 7.72 1.54
CA GLY A 31 -4.96 8.93 1.47
C GLY A 31 -4.21 9.07 0.14
N GLY A 32 -4.75 8.46 -0.92
CA GLY A 32 -4.25 8.60 -2.30
C GLY A 32 -2.83 8.09 -2.49
N PHE A 33 -2.34 7.16 -1.68
CA PHE A 33 -0.94 6.71 -1.66
C PHE A 33 0.09 7.79 -1.32
N GLU A 34 -0.30 9.05 -1.07
CA GLU A 34 0.58 10.17 -0.72
C GLU A 34 0.61 10.46 0.78
N THR A 35 -0.46 10.08 1.48
CA THR A 35 -0.67 10.39 2.90
C THR A 35 -1.38 9.23 3.59
N GLY A 36 -1.54 9.34 4.91
CA GLY A 36 -2.31 8.40 5.72
C GLY A 36 -1.51 7.91 6.93
N THR A 37 -2.22 7.35 7.90
CA THR A 37 -1.61 6.72 9.07
C THR A 37 -2.57 5.73 9.70
N ALA A 38 -2.04 4.65 10.26
CA ALA A 38 -2.79 3.67 11.03
C ALA A 38 -3.25 4.18 12.41
N SER A 39 -2.79 5.36 12.84
CA SER A 39 -3.03 5.89 14.20
C SER A 39 -4.05 7.03 14.27
N LEU A 40 -4.87 7.27 13.24
CA LEU A 40 -5.97 8.24 13.33
C LEU A 40 -7.05 7.73 14.29
N ASP A 41 -7.68 8.63 15.05
CA ASP A 41 -8.74 8.27 16.02
C ASP A 41 -9.92 7.54 15.37
N ILE A 42 -10.25 7.89 14.12
CA ILE A 42 -11.31 7.23 13.34
C ILE A 42 -10.98 5.77 12.99
N TYR A 43 -9.70 5.38 13.06
CA TYR A 43 -9.23 4.02 12.84
C TYR A 43 -8.96 3.25 14.14
N ASP A 44 -9.35 3.79 15.30
CA ASP A 44 -9.24 3.08 16.58
C ASP A 44 -10.11 1.80 16.57
N GLY A 45 -9.44 0.66 16.43
CA GLY A 45 -10.06 -0.66 16.29
C GLY A 45 -10.80 -1.16 17.53
N LYS A 46 -10.74 -0.45 18.67
CA LYS A 46 -11.27 -0.96 19.95
C LYS A 46 -12.75 -1.31 19.92
N PHE A 47 -13.57 -0.52 19.22
CA PHE A 47 -15.02 -0.73 19.20
C PHE A 47 -15.38 -1.94 18.35
N LEU A 48 -14.78 -2.06 17.16
CA LEU A 48 -14.98 -3.21 16.28
C LEU A 48 -14.47 -4.50 16.94
N ALA A 49 -13.28 -4.45 17.55
CA ALA A 49 -12.73 -5.60 18.27
C ALA A 49 -13.63 -6.04 19.43
N ARG A 50 -14.13 -5.09 20.22
CA ARG A 50 -14.99 -5.37 21.39
C ARG A 50 -16.37 -5.90 20.98
N ASN A 51 -17.05 -5.22 20.07
CA ASN A 51 -18.46 -5.47 19.79
C ASN A 51 -18.65 -6.72 18.92
N GLU A 52 -17.82 -6.89 17.88
CA GLU A 52 -17.90 -8.02 16.96
C GLU A 52 -17.02 -9.21 17.38
N ARG A 53 -16.26 -9.05 18.48
CA ARG A 53 -15.34 -10.06 19.04
C ARG A 53 -14.32 -10.58 18.02
N VAL A 54 -13.83 -9.67 17.17
CA VAL A 54 -12.75 -9.93 16.20
C VAL A 54 -11.43 -9.35 16.69
N ILE A 55 -10.31 -9.83 16.15
CA ILE A 55 -9.03 -9.10 16.29
C ILE A 55 -8.95 -8.09 15.16
N VAL A 56 -8.67 -6.83 15.50
CA VAL A 56 -8.44 -5.77 14.51
C VAL A 56 -6.95 -5.48 14.46
N VAL A 57 -6.40 -5.41 13.26
CA VAL A 57 -5.02 -5.01 12.99
C VAL A 57 -5.05 -3.83 12.04
N SER A 58 -4.23 -2.81 12.28
CA SER A 58 -4.01 -1.72 11.32
C SER A 58 -2.52 -1.63 11.03
N LEU A 59 -2.13 -1.50 9.76
CA LEU A 59 -0.72 -1.48 9.35
C LEU A 59 -0.34 -0.12 8.73
N ASN A 60 0.93 0.26 8.90
CA ASN A 60 1.55 1.32 8.13
C ASN A 60 2.26 0.79 6.89
N TYR A 61 2.35 1.63 5.88
CA TYR A 61 3.13 1.41 4.67
C TYR A 61 3.70 2.74 4.16
N ARG A 62 4.84 2.71 3.47
CA ARG A 62 5.43 3.93 2.91
C ARG A 62 4.52 4.54 1.84
N VAL A 63 4.47 5.87 1.81
CA VAL A 63 3.63 6.68 0.91
C VAL A 63 4.48 7.65 0.07
N GLY A 64 3.89 8.23 -0.96
CA GLY A 64 4.50 9.17 -1.89
C GLY A 64 5.74 8.59 -2.58
N ALA A 65 6.71 9.44 -2.89
CA ALA A 65 7.96 9.02 -3.51
C ALA A 65 8.71 7.94 -2.70
N LEU A 66 8.62 7.98 -1.36
CA LEU A 66 9.27 6.99 -0.48
C LEU A 66 8.66 5.59 -0.62
N GLY A 67 7.39 5.50 -1.01
CA GLY A 67 6.66 4.24 -1.20
C GLY A 67 6.53 3.80 -2.65
N PHE A 68 6.57 4.72 -3.61
CA PHE A 68 6.07 4.47 -4.96
C PHE A 68 6.91 5.09 -6.09
N LEU A 69 8.03 5.76 -5.78
CA LEU A 69 8.98 6.16 -6.82
C LEU A 69 9.49 4.93 -7.56
N ALA A 70 9.46 4.99 -8.89
CA ALA A 70 9.78 3.84 -9.73
C ALA A 70 10.68 4.20 -10.91
N PHE A 71 11.75 3.41 -11.04
CA PHE A 71 12.55 3.24 -12.23
C PHE A 71 12.36 1.79 -12.70
N PRO A 72 11.34 1.49 -13.52
CA PRO A 72 11.00 0.11 -13.90
C PRO A 72 12.20 -0.63 -14.51
N GLY A 73 12.50 -1.82 -13.98
CA GLY A 73 13.70 -2.61 -14.34
C GLY A 73 14.93 -2.32 -13.47
N ASN A 74 14.86 -1.36 -12.55
CA ASN A 74 15.92 -1.07 -11.59
C ASN A 74 15.54 -1.62 -10.20
N SER A 75 16.36 -2.50 -9.64
CA SER A 75 16.08 -3.14 -8.35
C SER A 75 16.16 -2.21 -7.14
N GLU A 76 16.83 -1.06 -7.27
CA GLU A 76 17.01 -0.11 -6.17
C GLU A 76 15.79 0.81 -5.97
N ALA A 77 14.95 0.94 -7.00
CA ALA A 77 13.70 1.68 -6.97
C ALA A 77 12.69 1.03 -7.94
N PRO A 78 12.23 -0.19 -7.65
CA PRO A 78 11.38 -0.96 -8.57
C PRO A 78 9.96 -0.39 -8.71
N GLY A 79 9.57 0.54 -7.83
CA GLY A 79 8.19 0.93 -7.60
C GLY A 79 7.49 0.00 -6.61
N ASN A 80 6.27 0.37 -6.21
CA ASN A 80 5.38 -0.43 -5.38
C ASN A 80 5.92 -0.86 -3.99
N VAL A 81 6.99 -0.25 -3.48
CA VAL A 81 7.56 -0.66 -2.18
C VAL A 81 6.59 -0.46 -1.01
N GLY A 82 5.67 0.50 -1.10
CA GLY A 82 4.53 0.61 -0.19
C GLY A 82 3.60 -0.61 -0.23
N LEU A 83 3.31 -1.19 -1.40
CA LEU A 83 2.54 -2.45 -1.48
C LEU A 83 3.34 -3.65 -0.95
N PHE A 84 4.67 -3.64 -1.11
CA PHE A 84 5.54 -4.64 -0.52
C PHE A 84 5.57 -4.56 1.01
N ASP A 85 5.52 -3.35 1.58
CA ASP A 85 5.38 -3.15 3.02
C ASP A 85 4.07 -3.74 3.55
N GLN A 86 2.96 -3.46 2.85
CA GLN A 86 1.66 -4.05 3.18
C GLN A 86 1.73 -5.58 3.15
N ARG A 87 2.29 -6.17 2.08
CA ARG A 87 2.48 -7.63 1.97
C ARG A 87 3.35 -8.20 3.08
N LEU A 88 4.40 -7.48 3.50
CA LEU A 88 5.25 -7.89 4.62
C LEU A 88 4.47 -7.92 5.94
N ALA A 89 3.66 -6.89 6.21
CA ALA A 89 2.77 -6.88 7.36
C ALA A 89 1.74 -8.02 7.31
N LEU A 90 1.15 -8.32 6.14
CA LEU A 90 0.24 -9.46 5.96
C LEU A 90 0.93 -10.80 6.26
N LYS A 91 2.17 -10.98 5.78
CA LYS A 91 2.97 -12.17 6.11
C LYS A 91 3.23 -12.26 7.61
N TRP A 92 3.60 -11.16 8.25
CA TRP A 92 3.81 -11.13 9.70
C TRP A 92 2.54 -11.50 10.47
N ILE A 93 1.38 -10.98 10.07
CA ILE A 93 0.08 -11.31 10.67
C ILE A 93 -0.19 -12.82 10.51
N TYR A 94 0.00 -13.36 9.31
CA TYR A 94 -0.18 -14.78 9.05
C TYR A 94 0.68 -15.67 9.96
N GLU A 95 1.94 -15.29 10.19
CA GLU A 95 2.89 -16.06 11.00
C GLU A 95 2.66 -15.91 12.51
N ASN A 96 2.12 -14.78 12.97
CA ASN A 96 2.15 -14.40 14.39
C ASN A 96 0.77 -14.23 15.04
N ILE A 97 -0.32 -14.00 14.30
CA ILE A 97 -1.61 -13.59 14.89
C ILE A 97 -2.25 -14.66 15.80
N ALA A 98 -1.85 -15.92 15.62
CA ALA A 98 -2.25 -17.04 16.49
C ALA A 98 -1.83 -16.81 17.95
N ALA A 99 -0.66 -16.19 18.18
CA ALA A 99 -0.19 -15.85 19.52
C ALA A 99 -1.10 -14.82 20.21
N PHE A 100 -1.85 -14.02 19.45
CA PHE A 100 -2.81 -13.04 19.94
C PHE A 100 -4.23 -13.59 20.06
N GLY A 101 -4.44 -14.87 19.73
CA GLY A 101 -5.76 -15.54 19.76
C GLY A 101 -6.51 -15.49 18.42
N GLY A 102 -5.88 -15.00 17.35
CA GLY A 102 -6.45 -14.91 16.02
C GLY A 102 -6.30 -16.20 15.22
N ASN A 103 -7.14 -16.36 14.20
CA ASN A 103 -7.07 -17.43 13.23
C ASN A 103 -6.39 -16.92 11.95
N PRO A 104 -5.14 -17.34 11.64
CA PRO A 104 -4.46 -16.90 10.41
C PRO A 104 -5.13 -17.38 9.13
N LYS A 105 -6.09 -18.33 9.22
CA LYS A 105 -6.91 -18.81 8.09
C LYS A 105 -8.24 -18.07 7.94
N SER A 106 -8.55 -17.13 8.84
CA SER A 106 -9.75 -16.28 8.78
C SER A 106 -9.37 -14.81 8.87
N VAL A 107 -8.61 -14.36 7.87
CA VAL A 107 -8.14 -12.98 7.75
C VAL A 107 -8.95 -12.26 6.67
N THR A 108 -9.54 -11.13 7.01
CA THR A 108 -10.26 -10.24 6.09
C THR A 108 -9.48 -8.94 5.93
N LEU A 109 -9.05 -8.63 4.71
CA LEU A 109 -8.49 -7.31 4.40
C LEU A 109 -9.63 -6.32 4.21
N PHE A 110 -9.49 -5.11 4.74
CA PHE A 110 -10.42 -4.03 4.48
C PHE A 110 -9.69 -2.70 4.40
N GLY A 111 -10.18 -1.82 3.52
CA GLY A 111 -9.56 -0.52 3.29
C GLY A 111 -10.50 0.43 2.58
N GLU A 112 -10.17 1.72 2.64
CA GLU A 112 -10.93 2.80 2.01
C GLU A 112 -10.05 3.59 1.04
N SER A 113 -10.62 4.08 -0.08
CA SER A 113 -9.90 4.86 -1.09
C SER A 113 -8.66 4.12 -1.60
N ALA A 114 -7.45 4.69 -1.47
CA ALA A 114 -6.19 4.02 -1.81
C ALA A 114 -5.96 2.72 -1.01
N GLY A 115 -6.53 2.60 0.18
CA GLY A 115 -6.56 1.37 0.95
C GLY A 115 -7.45 0.30 0.30
N ALA A 116 -8.60 0.67 -0.26
CA ALA A 116 -9.42 -0.23 -1.06
C ALA A 116 -8.73 -0.62 -2.39
N GLY A 117 -8.01 0.34 -3.00
CA GLY A 117 -7.09 0.08 -4.11
C GLY A 117 -6.04 -0.96 -3.74
N SER A 118 -5.41 -0.81 -2.57
CA SER A 118 -4.45 -1.77 -2.01
C SER A 118 -5.03 -3.16 -1.78
N VAL A 119 -6.23 -3.26 -1.20
CA VAL A 119 -6.97 -4.54 -1.07
C VAL A 119 -7.18 -5.18 -2.45
N SER A 120 -7.57 -4.37 -3.44
CA SER A 120 -7.72 -4.81 -4.83
C SER A 120 -6.40 -5.29 -5.45
N TYR A 121 -5.28 -4.62 -5.19
CA TYR A 121 -3.95 -5.06 -5.61
C TYR A 121 -3.55 -6.40 -4.99
N HIS A 122 -3.82 -6.62 -3.71
CA HIS A 122 -3.57 -7.92 -3.06
C HIS A 122 -4.47 -9.04 -3.60
N LEU A 123 -5.69 -8.73 -4.05
CA LEU A 123 -6.54 -9.69 -4.76
C LEU A 123 -5.97 -10.08 -6.12
N ILE A 124 -5.33 -9.14 -6.83
CA ILE A 124 -4.75 -9.36 -8.17
C ILE A 124 -3.38 -10.06 -8.07
N SER A 125 -2.55 -9.72 -7.08
CA SER A 125 -1.17 -10.20 -6.96
C SER A 125 -1.08 -11.59 -6.31
N PRO A 126 -0.68 -12.65 -7.05
CA PRO A 126 -0.69 -14.04 -6.55
C PRO A 126 0.15 -14.26 -5.29
N LYS A 127 1.27 -13.54 -5.16
CA LYS A 127 2.17 -13.64 -4.00
C LYS A 127 1.55 -13.12 -2.70
N SER A 128 0.43 -12.40 -2.77
CA SER A 128 -0.33 -11.93 -1.59
C SER A 128 -1.40 -12.93 -1.14
N HIS A 129 -1.85 -13.83 -2.02
CA HIS A 129 -3.02 -14.69 -1.78
C HIS A 129 -2.93 -15.60 -0.55
N PRO A 130 -1.76 -16.14 -0.15
CA PRO A 130 -1.68 -17.01 1.03
C PRO A 130 -2.03 -16.31 2.35
N PHE A 131 -1.94 -14.98 2.42
CA PHE A 131 -1.96 -14.23 3.68
C PHE A 131 -3.35 -13.70 4.07
N PHE A 132 -4.38 -13.92 3.24
CA PHE A 132 -5.74 -13.50 3.55
C PHE A 132 -6.81 -14.38 2.91
N THR A 133 -8.03 -14.29 3.46
CA THR A 133 -9.18 -15.12 3.11
C THR A 133 -10.27 -14.33 2.40
N ARG A 134 -10.55 -13.10 2.83
CA ARG A 134 -11.65 -12.26 2.33
C ARG A 134 -11.20 -10.81 2.16
N ALA A 135 -11.99 -10.04 1.43
CA ALA A 135 -11.71 -8.64 1.14
C ALA A 135 -12.96 -7.76 1.28
N ILE A 136 -12.75 -6.53 1.76
CA ILE A 136 -13.73 -5.45 1.77
C ILE A 136 -13.08 -4.22 1.14
N MET A 137 -13.72 -3.62 0.14
CA MET A 137 -13.19 -2.50 -0.62
C MET A 137 -14.14 -1.32 -0.57
N GLN A 138 -13.81 -0.29 0.21
CA GLN A 138 -14.68 0.87 0.41
C GLN A 138 -14.22 2.03 -0.48
N SER A 139 -15.07 2.50 -1.40
CA SER A 139 -14.80 3.72 -2.19
C SER A 139 -13.49 3.71 -3.01
N GLY A 140 -13.01 2.55 -3.47
CA GLY A 140 -11.80 2.46 -4.29
C GLY A 140 -11.56 1.09 -4.91
N THR A 141 -10.84 1.06 -6.03
CA THR A 141 -10.49 -0.14 -6.80
C THR A 141 -9.14 0.03 -7.47
N ALA A 142 -8.44 -1.07 -7.78
CA ALA A 142 -7.13 -1.03 -8.46
C ALA A 142 -7.21 -0.47 -9.90
N ASN A 143 -8.38 -0.53 -10.55
CA ASN A 143 -8.60 0.00 -11.89
C ASN A 143 -9.15 1.43 -11.92
N ALA A 144 -9.24 2.11 -10.78
CA ALA A 144 -9.58 3.53 -10.77
C ALA A 144 -8.49 4.35 -11.50
N PRO A 145 -8.84 5.40 -12.27
CA PRO A 145 -7.88 6.14 -13.10
C PRO A 145 -6.70 6.76 -12.36
N TRP A 146 -6.87 7.03 -11.07
CA TRP A 146 -5.86 7.63 -10.19
C TRP A 146 -5.00 6.60 -9.45
N CYS A 147 -5.35 5.32 -9.52
CA CYS A 147 -4.77 4.27 -8.67
C CYS A 147 -3.51 3.67 -9.30
N VAL A 148 -3.32 3.79 -10.62
CA VAL A 148 -2.22 3.17 -11.35
C VAL A 148 -1.73 4.05 -12.49
N VAL A 149 -0.43 4.04 -12.74
CA VAL A 149 0.19 4.60 -13.96
C VAL A 149 1.00 3.55 -14.71
N GLY A 150 1.23 3.78 -16.00
CA GLY A 150 2.13 2.94 -16.79
C GLY A 150 3.61 3.20 -16.44
N SER A 151 4.46 2.21 -16.69
CA SER A 151 5.89 2.23 -16.37
C SER A 151 6.64 3.46 -16.95
N THR A 152 6.28 3.90 -18.16
CA THR A 152 6.87 5.10 -18.79
C THR A 152 6.52 6.39 -18.03
N GLU A 153 5.27 6.52 -17.61
CA GLU A 153 4.80 7.68 -16.83
C GLU A 153 5.45 7.68 -15.44
N ALA A 154 5.52 6.51 -14.78
CA ALA A 154 6.18 6.37 -13.50
C ALA A 154 7.66 6.81 -13.55
N ARG A 155 8.41 6.36 -14.57
CA ARG A 155 9.80 6.78 -14.80
C ARG A 155 9.89 8.29 -15.06
N THR A 156 8.97 8.85 -15.87
CA THR A 156 8.95 10.28 -16.17
C THR A 156 8.76 11.12 -14.91
N ARG A 157 7.84 10.73 -14.03
CA ARG A 157 7.62 11.40 -12.74
C ARG A 157 8.83 11.30 -11.81
N ALA A 158 9.49 10.14 -11.76
CA ALA A 158 10.71 9.95 -10.99
C ALA A 158 11.87 10.84 -11.48
N LEU A 159 12.06 10.92 -12.81
CA LEU A 159 13.06 11.81 -13.43
C LEU A 159 12.75 13.30 -13.17
N THR A 160 11.48 13.70 -13.24
CA THR A 160 11.07 15.08 -12.95
C THR A 160 11.38 15.44 -11.50
N LEU A 161 11.04 14.57 -10.54
CA LEU A 161 11.39 14.79 -9.13
C LEU A 161 12.91 14.89 -8.93
N ALA A 162 13.68 13.99 -9.55
CA ALA A 162 15.13 14.03 -9.51
C ALA A 162 15.68 15.37 -10.01
N ASN A 163 15.17 15.87 -11.13
CA ASN A 163 15.60 17.17 -11.67
C ASN A 163 15.26 18.34 -10.71
N LEU A 164 14.06 18.33 -10.12
CA LEU A 164 13.63 19.33 -9.13
C LEU A 164 14.49 19.35 -7.86
N LEU A 165 15.13 18.22 -7.54
CA LEU A 165 16.05 18.05 -6.41
C LEU A 165 17.52 18.21 -6.80
N SER A 166 17.80 18.62 -8.04
CA SER A 166 19.15 18.74 -8.60
C SER A 166 19.94 17.42 -8.60
N CYS A 167 19.23 16.30 -8.78
CA CYS A 167 19.77 14.94 -8.93
C CYS A 167 19.77 14.50 -10.40
N SER A 168 20.28 15.34 -11.31
CA SER A 168 20.28 15.09 -12.75
C SER A 168 21.57 14.42 -13.20
N PHE A 169 21.57 13.08 -13.26
CA PHE A 169 22.71 12.25 -13.67
C PHE A 169 22.41 11.44 -14.94
N ARG A 170 23.45 10.82 -15.52
CA ARG A 170 23.33 10.01 -16.74
C ARG A 170 22.76 8.62 -16.50
N ASN A 171 22.95 8.05 -15.30
CA ASN A 171 22.47 6.71 -14.96
C ASN A 171 21.51 6.75 -13.77
N GLU A 172 20.51 5.86 -13.79
CA GLU A 172 19.47 5.81 -12.75
C GLU A 172 20.04 5.48 -11.36
N THR A 173 21.14 4.71 -11.29
CA THR A 173 21.80 4.36 -10.02
C THR A 173 22.33 5.59 -9.28
N GLU A 174 22.99 6.52 -9.98
CA GLU A 174 23.46 7.80 -9.45
C GLU A 174 22.30 8.71 -9.06
N ILE A 175 21.23 8.72 -9.86
CA ILE A 175 20.00 9.47 -9.54
C ILE A 175 19.43 8.98 -8.21
N ILE A 176 19.26 7.66 -8.06
CA ILE A 176 18.72 7.06 -6.83
C ILE A 176 19.64 7.33 -5.64
N ALA A 177 20.96 7.21 -5.80
CA ALA A 177 21.92 7.53 -4.76
C ALA A 177 21.84 9.00 -4.31
N CYS A 178 21.66 9.93 -5.25
CA CYS A 178 21.46 11.34 -4.93
C CYS A 178 20.13 11.58 -4.20
N LEU A 179 19.04 10.96 -4.64
CA LEU A 179 17.72 11.06 -4.00
C LEU A 179 17.75 10.53 -2.56
N ARG A 180 18.47 9.44 -2.29
CA ARG A 180 18.65 8.88 -0.93
C ARG A 180 19.44 9.79 0.00
N ASN A 181 20.22 10.75 -0.53
CA ASN A 181 20.93 11.75 0.25
C ASN A 181 20.07 13.01 0.54
N LYS A 182 18.85 13.09 0.02
CA LYS A 182 17.90 14.18 0.31
C LYS A 182 17.14 13.88 1.58
N THR A 183 16.78 14.93 2.31
CA THR A 183 15.88 14.78 3.45
C THR A 183 14.47 14.42 2.97
N PRO A 184 13.67 13.68 3.76
CA PRO A 184 12.27 13.40 3.42
C PRO A 184 11.46 14.66 3.14
N GLN A 185 11.73 15.74 3.88
CA GLN A 185 11.07 17.03 3.73
C GLN A 185 11.33 17.64 2.34
N GLU A 186 12.58 17.64 1.86
CA GLU A 186 12.91 18.11 0.51
C GLU A 186 12.17 17.30 -0.57
N ILE A 187 12.11 15.98 -0.41
CA ILE A 187 11.42 15.08 -1.35
C ILE A 187 9.93 15.42 -1.40
N ILE A 188 9.28 15.58 -0.25
CA ILE A 188 7.85 15.89 -0.16
C ILE A 188 7.56 17.25 -0.80
N GLU A 189 8.34 18.28 -0.46
CA GLU A 189 8.16 19.63 -0.99
C GLU A 189 8.28 19.68 -2.52
N LYS A 190 9.24 18.95 -3.10
CA LYS A 190 9.42 18.91 -4.56
C LYS A 190 8.44 17.96 -5.26
N SER A 191 7.95 16.93 -4.58
CA SER A 191 6.97 15.98 -5.15
C SER A 191 5.72 16.68 -5.67
N LEU A 192 5.25 17.71 -4.96
CA LEU A 192 4.12 18.52 -5.38
C LEU A 192 4.34 19.18 -6.77
N SER A 193 5.57 19.51 -7.14
CA SER A 193 5.85 20.16 -8.43
C SER A 193 6.04 19.18 -9.60
N VAL A 194 5.92 17.87 -9.37
CA VAL A 194 6.09 16.86 -10.42
C VAL A 194 4.99 16.91 -11.48
N LEU A 195 3.76 17.22 -11.08
CA LEU A 195 2.62 17.37 -11.99
C LEU A 195 2.33 18.85 -12.26
N THR A 196 2.46 19.26 -13.51
CA THR A 196 2.24 20.65 -13.96
C THR A 196 0.76 20.97 -14.22
N GLN A 197 -0.04 19.97 -14.56
CA GLN A 197 -1.50 20.05 -14.64
C GLN A 197 -2.09 18.99 -13.74
N ARG A 198 -2.72 19.40 -12.63
CA ARG A 198 -3.33 18.47 -11.69
C ARG A 198 -4.82 18.33 -11.98
N SER A 199 -5.30 17.11 -12.07
CA SER A 199 -6.72 16.81 -11.87
C SER A 199 -7.06 16.77 -10.36
N LEU A 200 -8.34 16.98 -10.02
CA LEU A 200 -8.85 16.95 -8.64
C LEU A 200 -8.57 15.63 -7.89
N ILE A 201 -8.36 14.54 -8.63
CA ILE A 201 -8.20 13.18 -8.10
C ILE A 201 -6.86 12.56 -8.47
N GLU A 202 -5.93 13.31 -9.05
CA GLU A 202 -4.66 12.74 -9.50
C GLU A 202 -3.68 12.52 -8.35
N VAL A 203 -3.08 11.33 -8.33
CA VAL A 203 -2.02 10.92 -7.40
C VAL A 203 -0.67 11.12 -8.09
N ILE A 204 0.36 11.59 -7.39
CA ILE A 204 1.68 11.91 -7.96
C ILE A 204 2.49 10.64 -8.14
N PHE A 205 2.61 9.82 -7.10
CA PHE A 205 3.29 8.53 -7.11
C PHE A 205 2.31 7.40 -6.76
N PRO A 206 1.42 7.01 -7.69
CA PRO A 206 0.59 5.83 -7.49
C PRO A 206 1.39 4.55 -7.80
N PRO A 207 0.84 3.36 -7.47
CA PRO A 207 1.33 2.09 -7.97
C PRO A 207 1.58 2.05 -9.49
N THR A 208 2.53 1.23 -9.92
CA THR A 208 2.92 1.07 -11.34
C THR A 208 3.04 -0.41 -11.72
N VAL A 209 3.01 -0.70 -13.02
CA VAL A 209 3.39 -2.02 -13.54
C VAL A 209 4.91 -2.21 -13.36
N ASP A 210 5.29 -3.16 -12.51
CA ASP A 210 6.66 -3.45 -12.09
C ASP A 210 7.16 -4.82 -12.55
N GLY A 211 6.28 -5.70 -13.05
CA GLY A 211 6.61 -7.06 -13.44
C GLY A 211 6.77 -8.05 -12.29
N ASP A 212 6.48 -7.65 -11.04
CA ASP A 212 6.49 -8.54 -9.86
C ASP A 212 5.18 -8.44 -9.08
N PHE A 213 4.85 -7.28 -8.51
CA PHE A 213 3.56 -7.10 -7.84
C PHE A 213 2.44 -7.06 -8.87
N LEU A 214 2.64 -6.28 -9.95
CA LEU A 214 1.73 -6.08 -11.07
C LEU A 214 2.45 -6.39 -12.38
N ASN A 215 2.02 -7.45 -13.04
CA ASN A 215 2.56 -7.87 -14.34
C ASN A 215 1.96 -7.09 -15.52
N ASP A 216 0.80 -6.47 -15.32
CA ASP A 216 0.10 -5.67 -16.32
C ASP A 216 -0.81 -4.66 -15.61
N LEU A 217 -1.44 -3.77 -16.36
CA LEU A 217 -2.43 -2.83 -15.85
C LEU A 217 -3.61 -3.59 -15.23
N PRO A 218 -4.09 -3.17 -14.04
CA PRO A 218 -5.22 -3.79 -13.35
C PRO A 218 -6.45 -3.99 -14.22
N LYS A 219 -6.78 -3.04 -15.11
CA LYS A 219 -7.89 -3.19 -16.05
C LYS A 219 -7.77 -4.45 -16.91
N HIS A 220 -6.56 -4.73 -17.42
CA HIS A 220 -6.31 -5.92 -18.23
C HIS A 220 -6.32 -7.19 -17.38
N LEU A 221 -5.64 -7.18 -16.23
CA LEU A 221 -5.63 -8.32 -15.31
C LEU A 221 -7.03 -8.73 -14.86
N LEU A 222 -7.90 -7.76 -14.58
CA LEU A 222 -9.30 -8.00 -14.23
C LEU A 222 -10.11 -8.58 -15.40
N GLN A 223 -9.89 -8.11 -16.63
CA GLN A 223 -10.54 -8.67 -17.84
C GLN A 223 -10.14 -10.13 -18.10
N LEU A 224 -8.89 -10.49 -17.77
CA LEU A 224 -8.40 -11.86 -17.82
C LEU A 224 -8.89 -12.73 -16.64
N GLY A 225 -9.62 -12.15 -15.69
CA GLY A 225 -10.07 -12.85 -14.48
C GLY A 225 -8.94 -13.21 -13.53
N GLN A 226 -7.81 -12.49 -13.59
CA GLN A 226 -6.65 -12.66 -12.71
C GLN A 226 -6.92 -12.03 -11.34
N LEU A 227 -7.62 -12.80 -10.52
CA LEU A 227 -8.00 -12.48 -9.15
C LEU A 227 -7.88 -13.74 -8.29
N LYS A 228 -7.65 -13.55 -6.99
CA LYS A 228 -7.72 -14.63 -5.99
C LYS A 228 -9.03 -15.39 -6.13
N LYS A 229 -8.95 -16.72 -6.28
CA LYS A 229 -10.12 -17.61 -6.39
C LYS A 229 -10.64 -17.98 -5.00
N ASN A 230 -11.91 -18.38 -4.93
CA ASN A 230 -12.58 -18.84 -3.71
C ASN A 230 -12.54 -17.80 -2.56
N THR A 231 -12.65 -16.52 -2.90
CA THR A 231 -12.70 -15.41 -1.95
C THR A 231 -14.05 -14.71 -2.04
N GLN A 232 -14.60 -14.27 -0.92
CA GLN A 232 -15.73 -13.34 -0.90
C GLN A 232 -15.21 -11.90 -0.87
N ILE A 233 -15.90 -11.01 -1.58
CA ILE A 233 -15.60 -9.58 -1.66
C ILE A 233 -16.87 -8.80 -1.31
N LEU A 234 -16.75 -7.83 -0.41
CA LEU A 234 -17.77 -6.80 -0.18
C LEU A 234 -17.25 -5.47 -0.73
N THR A 235 -18.04 -4.80 -1.56
CA THR A 235 -17.71 -3.50 -2.18
C THR A 235 -18.76 -2.47 -1.85
#